data_AF-L9Z2P0-F1
#
_entry.id   AF-L9Z2P0-F1
#
_cell.length_a   1.000
_cell.length_b   1.000
_cell.length_c   1.000
_cell.angle_alpha   90.00
_cell.angle_beta   90.00
_cell.angle_gamma   90.00
#
_symmetry.space_group_name_H-M   'P 1'
#
loop_
_entity.id
_entity.type
_entity.pdbx_description
1 polymer ?
#
loop_
_entity_poly.entity_id
_entity_poly.type
_entity_poly.pdbx_seq_one_letter_code
_entity_poly.pdbx_strand_id
1 'polypeptide(L)'
;MYKRQTLDGADRFSFTLNFPFDEELGEFSGLTWDDFAVGTDVKIAMGYGGDGTLTPLLTGSIRSINAEFTTDRGPSVTVSGYGLLWELMQGTRSDSWAEETVGTAVEDVLSSYPFSTVDVSDASIKREKLIQDGQSDYRFLQQLAETYGFEFYAERDTVRFRPRSAKGDGDGPVAELWYGEALHDFYAEITQRSQIDTVEVRSWDEQNKSEIVATAGSTNANYKEVFRVQAMSRDEAKRVAETKLNRFSDGVITGHGEADGTPEIRAGSVIRLEELGGRFSADYYVTEATHRMGSAGYRTSFEVTEVSS
;
A
#
# COMPACT_ATOMS: atom_id res chain seq x y z
N MET A 1 -13.36 -16.18 5.90
CA MET A 1 -12.31 -15.66 4.99
C MET A 1 -11.89 -14.28 5.46
N TYR A 2 -10.60 -13.99 5.33
CA TYR A 2 -9.94 -12.76 5.74
C TYR A 2 -8.98 -12.32 4.64
N LYS A 3 -8.98 -11.04 4.31
CA LYS A 3 -7.99 -10.43 3.42
C LYS A 3 -7.66 -9.03 3.90
N ARG A 4 -6.38 -8.71 3.99
CA ARG A 4 -5.84 -7.40 4.38
C ARG A 4 -5.02 -6.83 3.23
N GLN A 5 -5.25 -5.56 2.96
CA GLN A 5 -4.60 -4.76 1.94
C GLN A 5 -3.93 -3.58 2.59
N THR A 6 -2.69 -3.27 2.21
CA THR A 6 -1.94 -2.18 2.84
C THR A 6 -1.05 -1.46 1.83
N LEU A 7 -0.82 -0.17 2.06
CA LEU A 7 0.21 0.58 1.36
C LEU A 7 1.62 0.28 1.88
N ASP A 8 1.73 -0.27 3.10
CA ASP A 8 3.01 -0.58 3.74
C ASP A 8 3.20 -2.10 3.85
N GLY A 9 3.53 -2.69 2.71
CA GLY A 9 3.92 -4.08 2.61
C GLY A 9 3.00 -4.93 1.73
N ALA A 10 3.14 -6.25 1.81
CA ALA A 10 2.42 -7.17 0.94
C ALA A 10 1.04 -7.48 1.51
N ASP A 11 0.04 -7.46 0.63
CA ASP A 11 -1.31 -7.92 0.95
C ASP A 11 -1.28 -9.36 1.50
N ARG A 12 -2.19 -9.67 2.42
CA ARG A 12 -2.32 -11.00 3.03
C ARG A 12 -3.73 -11.52 2.89
N PHE A 13 -3.86 -12.82 2.65
CA PHE A 13 -5.15 -13.51 2.74
C PHE A 13 -5.08 -14.74 3.64
N SER A 14 -6.25 -15.13 4.14
CA SER A 14 -6.46 -16.38 4.84
C SER A 14 -7.92 -16.85 4.65
N PHE A 15 -8.13 -18.12 4.36
CA PHE A 15 -9.45 -18.72 4.37
C PHE A 15 -9.42 -20.14 4.93
N THR A 16 -10.52 -20.54 5.55
CA THR A 16 -10.70 -21.89 6.07
C THR A 16 -11.55 -22.66 5.09
N LEU A 17 -11.10 -23.85 4.70
CA LEU A 17 -11.86 -24.78 3.90
C LEU A 17 -12.96 -25.39 4.78
N ASN A 18 -14.21 -25.14 4.41
CA ASN A 18 -15.39 -25.74 5.04
C ASN A 18 -15.97 -26.82 4.12
N PHE A 19 -15.12 -27.74 3.66
CA PHE A 19 -15.53 -28.86 2.82
C PHE A 19 -15.76 -30.10 3.68
N PRO A 20 -16.74 -30.96 3.33
CA PRO A 20 -16.86 -32.27 3.95
C PRO A 20 -15.55 -33.04 3.74
N PHE A 21 -14.95 -33.54 4.82
CA PHE A 21 -13.79 -34.42 4.75
C PHE A 21 -14.27 -35.87 4.75
N ASP A 22 -13.86 -36.61 3.74
CA ASP A 22 -14.09 -38.03 3.64
C ASP A 22 -12.99 -38.76 4.44
N GLU A 23 -13.35 -39.35 5.58
CA GLU A 23 -12.41 -40.04 6.45
C GLU A 23 -11.86 -41.34 5.85
N GLU A 24 -12.60 -41.98 4.92
CA GLU A 24 -12.15 -43.22 4.27
C GLU A 24 -11.12 -42.93 3.18
N LEU A 25 -11.29 -41.82 2.44
CA LEU A 25 -10.38 -41.41 1.38
C LEU A 25 -9.26 -40.47 1.86
N GLY A 26 -9.45 -39.80 3.01
CA GLY A 26 -8.50 -38.81 3.54
C GLY A 26 -8.48 -37.50 2.75
N GLU A 27 -9.58 -37.17 2.05
CA GLU A 27 -9.68 -36.07 1.09
C GLU A 27 -10.90 -35.18 1.35
N PHE A 28 -10.85 -33.94 0.86
CA PHE A 28 -12.01 -33.06 0.87
C PHE A 28 -12.88 -33.35 -0.36
N SER A 29 -14.20 -33.42 -0.17
CA SER A 29 -15.12 -33.66 -1.28
C SER A 29 -14.96 -32.61 -2.39
N GLY A 30 -14.43 -33.02 -3.54
CA GLY A 30 -14.24 -32.15 -4.71
C GLY A 30 -12.99 -31.25 -4.67
N LEU A 31 -12.07 -31.48 -3.73
CA LEU A 31 -10.79 -30.77 -3.60
C LEU A 31 -9.68 -31.74 -3.23
N THR A 32 -8.55 -31.62 -3.92
CA THR A 32 -7.31 -32.35 -3.63
C THR A 32 -6.29 -31.44 -2.95
N TRP A 33 -5.32 -32.02 -2.24
CA TRP A 33 -4.25 -31.25 -1.60
C TRP A 33 -3.38 -30.47 -2.60
N ASP A 34 -3.33 -30.92 -3.86
CA ASP A 34 -2.58 -30.23 -4.93
C ASP A 34 -3.26 -28.92 -5.36
N ASP A 35 -4.59 -28.83 -5.27
CA ASP A 35 -5.37 -27.64 -5.66
C ASP A 35 -5.03 -26.41 -4.80
N PHE A 36 -4.49 -26.62 -3.60
CA PHE A 36 -4.14 -25.55 -2.66
C PHE A 36 -2.75 -25.74 -2.04
N ALA A 37 -1.86 -26.46 -2.73
CA ALA A 37 -0.48 -26.66 -2.30
C ALA A 37 0.27 -25.33 -2.08
N VAL A 38 1.32 -25.36 -1.24
CA VAL A 38 2.19 -24.20 -1.05
C VAL A 38 2.89 -23.87 -2.35
N GLY A 39 2.82 -22.61 -2.76
CA GLY A 39 3.33 -22.11 -4.05
C GLY A 39 2.26 -21.99 -5.13
N THR A 40 1.06 -22.56 -4.93
CA THR A 40 -0.04 -22.41 -5.89
C THR A 40 -0.52 -20.96 -5.96
N ASP A 41 -0.68 -20.46 -7.19
CA ASP A 41 -1.22 -19.12 -7.43
C ASP A 41 -2.71 -19.04 -7.12
N VAL A 42 -3.14 -17.90 -6.58
CA VAL A 42 -4.51 -17.64 -6.18
C VAL A 42 -4.99 -16.29 -6.69
N LYS A 43 -6.24 -16.26 -7.14
CA LYS A 43 -7.00 -15.04 -7.40
C LYS A 43 -8.22 -15.03 -6.50
N ILE A 44 -8.38 -13.95 -5.76
CA ILE A 44 -9.48 -13.77 -4.82
C ILE A 44 -10.38 -12.66 -5.34
N ALA A 45 -11.67 -12.92 -5.45
CA ALA A 45 -12.68 -11.93 -5.79
C ALA A 45 -13.87 -12.06 -4.83
N MET A 46 -14.56 -10.95 -4.54
CA MET A 46 -15.77 -10.93 -3.71
C MET A 46 -16.83 -10.03 -4.33
N GLY A 47 -18.09 -10.33 -4.06
CA GLY A 47 -19.23 -9.55 -4.51
C GLY A 47 -20.51 -10.03 -3.84
N TYR A 48 -21.59 -9.26 -3.99
CA TYR A 48 -22.90 -9.64 -3.49
C TYR A 48 -23.61 -10.51 -4.52
N GLY A 49 -24.23 -11.61 -4.08
CA GLY A 49 -24.86 -12.59 -4.96
C GLY A 49 -26.10 -12.10 -5.73
N GLY A 50 -26.45 -10.81 -5.65
CA GLY A 50 -27.64 -10.24 -6.31
C GLY A 50 -27.49 -10.15 -7.83
N ASP A 51 -26.36 -9.64 -8.33
CA ASP A 51 -26.04 -9.52 -9.75
C ASP A 51 -24.97 -10.53 -10.22
N GLY A 52 -24.33 -11.24 -9.27
CA GLY A 52 -23.26 -12.19 -9.54
C GLY A 52 -21.93 -11.54 -9.93
N THR A 53 -21.81 -10.21 -9.83
CA THR A 53 -20.58 -9.49 -10.14
C THR A 53 -19.57 -9.75 -9.03
N LEU A 54 -18.39 -10.28 -9.41
CA LEU A 54 -17.27 -10.47 -8.49
C LEU A 54 -16.22 -9.41 -8.76
N THR A 55 -15.91 -8.61 -7.74
CA THR A 55 -14.84 -7.61 -7.80
C THR A 55 -13.52 -8.28 -7.37
N PRO A 56 -12.49 -8.33 -8.24
CA PRO A 56 -11.19 -8.93 -7.90
C PRO A 56 -10.50 -8.17 -6.78
N LEU A 57 -10.05 -8.83 -5.72
CA LEU A 57 -9.46 -8.22 -4.53
C LEU A 57 -7.97 -8.49 -4.36
N LEU A 58 -7.46 -9.64 -4.79
CA LEU A 58 -6.06 -10.02 -4.60
C LEU A 58 -5.62 -11.02 -5.66
N THR A 59 -4.38 -10.86 -6.13
CA THR A 59 -3.62 -11.85 -6.88
C THR A 59 -2.35 -12.16 -6.09
N GLY A 60 -2.03 -13.43 -5.90
CA GLY A 60 -0.91 -13.83 -5.06
C GLY A 60 -0.68 -15.34 -5.09
N SER A 61 0.02 -15.86 -4.09
CA SER A 61 0.29 -17.30 -4.00
C SER A 61 0.17 -17.81 -2.56
N ILE A 62 -0.19 -19.08 -2.42
CA ILE A 62 -0.31 -19.76 -1.13
C ILE A 62 1.07 -19.94 -0.51
N ARG A 63 1.24 -19.55 0.77
CA ARG A 63 2.51 -19.70 1.51
C ARG A 63 2.43 -20.62 2.70
N SER A 64 1.24 -20.87 3.22
CA SER A 64 1.06 -21.69 4.40
C SER A 64 -0.27 -22.42 4.33
N ILE A 65 -0.24 -23.68 4.76
CA ILE A 65 -1.42 -24.50 5.01
C ILE A 65 -1.31 -24.95 6.46
N ASN A 66 -2.32 -24.67 7.25
CA ASN A 66 -2.42 -25.15 8.62
C ASN A 66 -3.63 -26.08 8.72
N ALA A 67 -3.40 -27.32 9.17
CA ALA A 67 -4.45 -28.32 9.31
C ALA A 67 -4.57 -28.74 10.77
N GLU A 68 -5.77 -28.67 11.32
CA GLU A 68 -6.11 -29.13 12.65
C GLU A 68 -7.07 -30.32 12.52
N PHE A 69 -6.70 -31.48 13.06
CA PHE A 69 -7.55 -32.67 13.06
C PHE A 69 -7.96 -32.96 14.50
N THR A 70 -9.25 -32.77 14.80
CA THR A 70 -9.78 -32.95 16.15
C THR A 70 -10.91 -33.96 16.14
N THR A 71 -11.02 -34.76 17.21
CA THR A 71 -12.07 -35.78 17.33
C THR A 71 -13.45 -35.19 17.61
N ASP A 72 -13.52 -33.97 18.16
CA ASP A 72 -14.74 -33.30 18.59
C ASP A 72 -15.31 -32.32 17.55
N ARG A 73 -14.43 -31.60 16.81
CA ARG A 73 -14.84 -30.60 15.80
C ARG A 73 -14.59 -31.06 14.37
N GLY A 74 -13.94 -32.21 14.18
CA GLY A 74 -13.51 -32.68 12.86
C GLY A 74 -12.27 -31.94 12.34
N PRO A 75 -11.91 -32.18 11.07
CA PRO A 75 -10.79 -31.53 10.42
C PRO A 75 -11.10 -30.07 10.02
N SER A 76 -10.12 -29.19 10.21
CA SER A 76 -10.16 -27.80 9.75
C SER A 76 -8.85 -27.45 9.05
N VAL A 77 -8.92 -26.94 7.82
CA VAL A 77 -7.76 -26.54 7.04
C VAL A 77 -7.83 -25.06 6.73
N THR A 78 -6.81 -24.32 7.16
CA THR A 78 -6.64 -22.90 6.90
C THR A 78 -5.52 -22.69 5.90
N VAL A 79 -5.86 -22.08 4.77
CA VAL A 79 -4.92 -21.69 3.72
C VAL A 79 -4.61 -20.21 3.87
N SER A 80 -3.34 -19.84 3.81
CA SER A 80 -2.88 -18.46 3.92
C SER A 80 -1.77 -18.17 2.92
N GLY A 81 -1.70 -16.92 2.48
CA GLY A 81 -0.67 -16.48 1.54
C GLY A 81 -0.62 -14.97 1.44
N TYR A 82 0.14 -14.51 0.45
CA TYR A 82 0.42 -13.10 0.24
C TYR A 82 0.24 -12.71 -1.23
N GLY A 83 -0.01 -11.42 -1.46
CA GLY A 83 0.01 -10.81 -2.78
C GLY A 83 1.41 -10.76 -3.39
N LEU A 84 1.49 -10.39 -4.67
CA LEU A 84 2.72 -10.42 -5.47
C LEU A 84 3.89 -9.61 -4.89
N LEU A 85 3.61 -8.52 -4.15
CA LEU A 85 4.63 -7.68 -3.53
C LEU A 85 5.50 -8.44 -2.51
N TRP A 86 5.00 -9.56 -1.99
CA TRP A 86 5.77 -10.43 -1.09
C TRP A 86 7.05 -10.94 -1.75
N GLU A 87 7.04 -11.21 -3.06
CA GLU A 87 8.23 -11.72 -3.77
C GLU A 87 9.40 -10.74 -3.70
N LEU A 88 9.13 -9.44 -3.76
CA LEU A 88 10.16 -8.39 -3.68
C LEU A 88 10.78 -8.28 -2.29
N MET A 89 10.09 -8.79 -1.26
CA MET A 89 10.56 -8.76 0.12
C MET A 89 11.55 -9.88 0.41
N GLN A 90 11.63 -10.88 -0.47
CA GLN A 90 12.40 -12.08 -0.24
C GLN A 90 13.87 -11.88 -0.67
N GLY A 91 14.77 -12.42 0.15
CA GLY A 91 16.20 -12.42 -0.14
C GLY A 91 16.83 -11.03 -0.17
N THR A 92 18.04 -10.97 -0.72
CA THR A 92 18.83 -9.75 -0.86
C THR A 92 19.44 -9.72 -2.25
N ARG A 93 19.50 -8.53 -2.84
CA ARG A 93 20.10 -8.26 -4.14
C ARG A 93 21.20 -7.21 -4.00
N SER A 94 22.05 -7.15 -5.01
CA SER A 94 23.05 -6.11 -5.13
C SER A 94 23.21 -5.76 -6.60
N ASP A 95 22.91 -4.52 -6.94
CA ASP A 95 22.87 -4.03 -8.31
C ASP A 95 23.20 -2.53 -8.34
N SER A 96 23.45 -2.00 -9.52
CA SER A 96 23.69 -0.58 -9.72
C SER A 96 23.27 -0.10 -11.09
N TRP A 97 22.68 1.09 -11.12
CA TRP A 97 22.29 1.79 -12.35
C TRP A 97 23.12 3.06 -12.47
N ALA A 98 23.69 3.32 -13.64
CA ALA A 98 24.56 4.46 -13.89
C ALA A 98 24.02 5.32 -15.03
N GLU A 99 23.99 6.64 -14.84
CA GLU A 99 23.43 7.61 -15.81
C GLU A 99 21.95 7.37 -16.17
N GLU A 100 21.18 6.79 -15.25
CA GLU A 100 19.76 6.42 -15.42
C GLU A 100 18.81 7.30 -14.60
N THR A 101 17.50 7.17 -14.83
CA THR A 101 16.50 7.79 -13.96
C THR A 101 16.05 6.86 -12.83
N VAL A 102 15.53 7.43 -11.73
CA VAL A 102 14.87 6.66 -10.67
C VAL A 102 13.76 5.77 -11.25
N GLY A 103 12.92 6.30 -12.15
CA GLY A 103 11.85 5.54 -12.81
C GLY A 103 12.38 4.35 -13.61
N THR A 104 13.46 4.53 -14.37
CA THR A 104 14.09 3.44 -15.14
C THR A 104 14.62 2.33 -14.24
N ALA A 105 15.28 2.67 -13.12
CA ALA A 105 15.74 1.68 -12.15
C ALA A 105 14.56 0.95 -11.47
N VAL A 106 13.47 1.66 -11.18
CA VAL A 106 12.24 1.06 -10.63
C VAL A 106 11.62 0.07 -11.62
N GLU A 107 11.47 0.45 -12.89
CA GLU A 107 10.93 -0.41 -13.95
C GLU A 107 11.80 -1.65 -14.18
N ASP A 108 13.12 -1.48 -14.20
CA ASP A 108 14.08 -2.58 -14.38
C ASP A 108 13.96 -3.62 -13.26
N VAL A 109 13.95 -3.17 -11.99
CA VAL A 109 13.72 -4.06 -10.84
C VAL A 109 12.38 -4.78 -10.96
N LEU A 110 11.31 -4.05 -11.28
CA LEU A 110 9.95 -4.60 -11.35
C LEU A 110 9.74 -5.57 -12.52
N SER A 111 10.55 -5.47 -13.59
CA SER A 111 10.47 -6.35 -14.76
C SER A 111 10.72 -7.83 -14.46
N SER A 112 11.40 -8.12 -13.34
CA SER A 112 11.68 -9.49 -12.88
C SER A 112 10.50 -10.16 -12.15
N TYR A 113 9.39 -9.44 -11.97
CA TYR A 113 8.25 -9.87 -11.15
C TYR A 113 6.96 -10.00 -11.97
N PRO A 114 6.02 -10.88 -11.57
CA PRO A 114 4.85 -11.25 -12.39
C PRO A 114 3.70 -10.23 -12.31
N PHE A 115 4.00 -8.93 -12.27
CA PHE A 115 2.98 -7.89 -12.37
C PHE A 115 2.49 -7.78 -13.82
N SER A 116 1.16 -7.72 -14.00
CA SER A 116 0.56 -7.48 -15.31
C SER A 116 0.74 -6.03 -15.77
N THR A 117 0.76 -5.09 -14.80
CA THR A 117 0.90 -3.66 -15.05
C THR A 117 1.92 -3.06 -14.09
N VAL A 118 2.85 -2.28 -14.64
CA VAL A 118 3.82 -1.47 -13.90
C VAL A 118 3.48 -0.01 -14.17
N ASP A 119 2.95 0.69 -13.16
CA ASP A 119 2.54 2.09 -13.24
C ASP A 119 3.56 2.97 -12.52
N VAL A 120 4.51 3.50 -13.29
CA VAL A 120 5.56 4.41 -12.82
C VAL A 120 5.29 5.78 -13.42
N SER A 121 5.01 6.77 -12.58
CA SER A 121 4.69 8.14 -13.02
C SER A 121 5.59 9.17 -12.35
N ASP A 122 5.90 10.25 -13.07
CA ASP A 122 6.71 11.39 -12.61
C ASP A 122 8.08 11.05 -11.97
N ALA A 123 8.63 9.87 -12.27
CA ALA A 123 9.88 9.37 -11.71
C ALA A 123 11.14 9.66 -12.58
N SER A 124 11.07 10.63 -13.50
CA SER A 124 12.16 11.03 -14.41
C SER A 124 13.30 11.82 -13.72
N ILE A 125 13.77 11.32 -12.57
CA ILE A 125 14.82 11.92 -11.73
C ILE A 125 16.16 11.29 -12.13
N LYS A 126 16.97 12.01 -12.91
CA LYS A 126 18.29 11.53 -13.37
C LYS A 126 19.26 11.32 -12.21
N ARG A 127 20.07 10.25 -12.24
CA ARG A 127 21.10 9.87 -11.28
C ARG A 127 22.39 9.48 -12.01
N GLU A 128 23.53 10.00 -11.54
CA GLU A 128 24.84 9.48 -11.98
C GLU A 128 24.99 8.01 -11.57
N LYS A 129 24.55 7.69 -10.34
CA LYS A 129 24.59 6.33 -9.82
C LYS A 129 23.48 6.06 -8.80
N LEU A 130 22.81 4.93 -8.96
CA LEU A 130 21.98 4.28 -7.95
C LEU A 130 22.63 2.97 -7.57
N ILE A 131 22.62 2.64 -6.28
CA ILE A 131 23.22 1.42 -5.76
C ILE A 131 22.20 0.74 -4.86
N GLN A 132 21.93 -0.52 -5.15
CA GLN A 132 21.31 -1.44 -4.22
C GLN A 132 22.43 -2.27 -3.57
N ASP A 133 22.61 -2.14 -2.26
CA ASP A 133 23.66 -2.83 -1.52
C ASP A 133 23.06 -3.80 -0.50
N GLY A 134 23.19 -5.10 -0.76
CA GLY A 134 22.81 -6.17 0.16
C GLY A 134 21.38 -6.11 0.73
N GLN A 135 20.41 -5.55 0.00
CA GLN A 135 19.03 -5.36 0.47
C GLN A 135 18.02 -5.98 -0.49
N SER A 136 16.81 -6.26 -0.02
CA SER A 136 15.72 -6.74 -0.88
C SER A 136 15.27 -5.66 -1.86
N ASP A 137 14.67 -6.06 -2.98
CA ASP A 137 14.14 -5.15 -3.98
C ASP A 137 13.06 -4.25 -3.39
N TYR A 138 12.19 -4.81 -2.53
CA TYR A 138 11.19 -4.04 -1.83
C TYR A 138 11.80 -2.89 -1.00
N ARG A 139 12.85 -3.17 -0.22
CA ARG A 139 13.50 -2.15 0.60
C ARG A 139 14.18 -1.08 -0.24
N PHE A 140 14.82 -1.47 -1.33
CA PHE A 140 15.44 -0.52 -2.26
C PHE A 140 14.39 0.42 -2.86
N LEU A 141 13.29 -0.12 -3.40
CA LEU A 141 12.21 0.67 -3.99
C LEU A 141 11.49 1.54 -2.94
N GLN A 142 11.26 1.03 -1.73
CA GLN A 142 10.69 1.80 -0.61
C GLN A 142 11.61 2.96 -0.22
N GLN A 143 12.93 2.74 -0.16
CA GLN A 143 13.92 3.78 0.13
C GLN A 143 13.92 4.87 -0.95
N LEU A 144 13.85 4.50 -2.23
CA LEU A 144 13.70 5.46 -3.33
C LEU A 144 12.40 6.26 -3.19
N ALA A 145 11.29 5.59 -2.90
CA ALA A 145 10.01 6.24 -2.72
C ALA A 145 10.03 7.25 -1.56
N GLU A 146 10.58 6.88 -0.40
CA GLU A 146 10.70 7.77 0.75
C GLU A 146 11.67 8.94 0.54
N THR A 147 12.72 8.71 -0.24
CA THR A 147 13.74 9.72 -0.54
C THR A 147 13.17 10.78 -1.48
N TYR A 148 12.50 10.34 -2.54
CA TYR A 148 12.06 11.21 -3.64
C TYR A 148 10.58 11.59 -3.61
N GLY A 149 9.81 11.10 -2.64
CA GLY A 149 8.42 11.53 -2.41
C GLY A 149 7.36 10.76 -3.17
N PHE A 150 7.61 9.47 -3.40
CA PHE A 150 6.67 8.56 -4.02
C PHE A 150 5.96 7.70 -2.97
N GLU A 151 4.83 7.14 -3.37
CA GLU A 151 4.25 5.97 -2.76
C GLU A 151 4.55 4.75 -3.65
N PHE A 152 4.78 3.62 -2.99
CA PHE A 152 5.10 2.36 -3.64
C PHE A 152 4.26 1.25 -3.01
N TYR A 153 3.34 0.67 -3.78
CA TYR A 153 2.44 -0.38 -3.31
C TYR A 153 1.93 -1.22 -4.49
N ALA A 154 1.32 -2.36 -4.17
CA ALA A 154 0.68 -3.21 -5.17
C ALA A 154 -0.85 -3.17 -5.00
N GLU A 155 -1.55 -3.18 -6.12
CA GLU A 155 -2.98 -3.31 -6.22
C GLU A 155 -3.29 -4.49 -7.15
N ARG A 156 -3.67 -5.64 -6.59
CA ARG A 156 -3.91 -6.89 -7.34
C ARG A 156 -2.66 -7.34 -8.09
N ASP A 157 -2.65 -7.24 -9.41
CA ASP A 157 -1.55 -7.56 -10.32
C ASP A 157 -0.91 -6.29 -10.93
N THR A 158 -1.27 -5.12 -10.41
CA THR A 158 -0.66 -3.83 -10.77
C THR A 158 0.26 -3.38 -9.64
N VAL A 159 1.46 -2.93 -9.98
CA VAL A 159 2.36 -2.26 -9.03
C VAL A 159 2.44 -0.78 -9.38
N ARG A 160 2.40 0.08 -8.36
CA ARG A 160 2.37 1.53 -8.52
C ARG A 160 3.56 2.18 -7.84
N PHE A 161 4.23 3.07 -8.56
CA PHE A 161 5.26 3.97 -8.06
C PHE A 161 4.94 5.38 -8.58
N ARG A 162 4.27 6.18 -7.75
CA ARG A 162 3.74 7.50 -8.15
C ARG A 162 3.94 8.56 -7.07
N PRO A 163 3.95 9.86 -7.39
CA PRO A 163 4.13 10.90 -6.38
C PRO A 163 3.09 10.81 -5.27
N ARG A 164 3.49 11.10 -4.01
CA ARG A 164 2.55 11.18 -2.89
C ARG A 164 1.53 12.31 -3.04
N SER A 165 1.82 13.31 -3.85
CA SER A 165 0.87 14.36 -4.20
C SER A 165 -0.30 13.83 -5.03
N ALA A 166 -0.15 12.66 -5.69
CA ALA A 166 -1.22 12.00 -6.41
C ALA A 166 -2.22 11.26 -5.51
N LYS A 167 -2.08 11.40 -4.17
CA LYS A 167 -3.05 10.84 -3.23
C LYS A 167 -4.41 11.50 -3.43
N GLY A 168 -5.37 10.70 -3.87
CA GLY A 168 -6.70 11.18 -4.20
C GLY A 168 -6.85 11.77 -5.60
N ASP A 169 -5.80 11.78 -6.42
CA ASP A 169 -5.91 12.02 -7.85
C ASP A 169 -6.54 10.77 -8.50
N GLY A 170 -7.85 10.84 -8.75
CA GLY A 170 -8.66 9.75 -9.32
C GLY A 170 -10.08 10.21 -9.67
N ASP A 171 -10.91 9.29 -10.17
CA ASP A 171 -12.30 9.53 -10.63
C ASP A 171 -13.30 9.86 -9.48
N GLY A 172 -12.81 10.33 -8.33
CA GLY A 172 -13.59 10.59 -7.13
C GLY A 172 -13.65 9.40 -6.17
N PRO A 173 -14.47 9.49 -5.10
CA PRO A 173 -14.57 8.45 -4.09
C PRO A 173 -15.18 7.17 -4.66
N VAL A 174 -14.58 6.02 -4.36
CA VAL A 174 -15.07 4.71 -4.80
C VAL A 174 -16.32 4.26 -4.03
N ALA A 175 -16.58 4.88 -2.89
CA ALA A 175 -17.76 4.67 -2.06
C ALA A 175 -18.07 5.91 -1.23
N GLU A 176 -19.36 6.13 -0.98
CA GLU A 176 -19.88 7.13 -0.06
C GLU A 176 -20.56 6.41 1.11
N LEU A 177 -20.06 6.64 2.32
CA LEU A 177 -20.45 5.90 3.52
C LEU A 177 -21.06 6.84 4.56
N TRP A 178 -22.32 6.57 4.89
CA TRP A 178 -23.11 7.38 5.81
C TRP A 178 -23.11 6.76 7.20
N TYR A 179 -22.75 7.54 8.21
CA TYR A 179 -22.72 7.08 9.60
C TYR A 179 -24.10 6.62 10.09
N GLY A 180 -24.16 5.42 10.67
CA GLY A 180 -25.41 4.78 11.11
C GLY A 180 -26.16 4.03 10.01
N GLU A 181 -25.66 4.07 8.77
CA GLU A 181 -26.13 3.26 7.65
C GLU A 181 -25.04 2.28 7.19
N ALA A 182 -24.35 2.59 6.09
CA ALA A 182 -23.28 1.76 5.55
C ALA A 182 -21.98 1.85 6.38
N LEU A 183 -21.80 2.92 7.15
CA LEU A 183 -20.70 3.10 8.10
C LEU A 183 -21.18 2.80 9.52
N HIS A 184 -20.70 1.71 10.09
CA HIS A 184 -21.10 1.24 11.43
C HIS A 184 -20.37 2.01 12.52
N ASP A 185 -19.05 2.08 12.41
CA ASP A 185 -18.16 2.67 13.41
C ASP A 185 -17.07 3.49 12.73
N PHE A 186 -16.70 4.62 13.33
CA PHE A 186 -15.56 5.41 12.90
C PHE A 186 -14.88 6.09 14.10
N TYR A 187 -13.59 5.86 14.22
CA TYR A 187 -12.70 6.54 15.15
C TYR A 187 -11.77 7.45 14.35
N ALA A 188 -11.61 8.70 14.79
CA ALA A 188 -10.70 9.64 14.18
C ALA A 188 -9.84 10.33 15.24
N GLU A 189 -8.60 10.62 14.86
CA GLU A 189 -7.64 11.36 15.66
C GLU A 189 -7.07 12.51 14.83
N ILE A 190 -7.10 13.71 15.40
CA ILE A 190 -6.43 14.88 14.84
C ILE A 190 -5.09 15.01 15.51
N THR A 191 -4.02 14.68 14.79
CA THR A 191 -2.65 14.85 15.31
C THR A 191 -1.98 16.05 14.68
N GLN A 192 -1.50 16.97 15.50
CA GLN A 192 -0.54 17.98 15.04
C GLN A 192 0.82 17.31 14.87
N ARG A 193 1.23 17.05 13.62
CA ARG A 193 2.62 16.66 13.34
C ARG A 193 3.48 17.91 13.53
N SER A 194 4.67 17.72 14.09
CA SER A 194 5.63 18.76 14.51
C SER A 194 5.54 20.09 13.74
N GLN A 195 5.63 21.23 14.45
CA GLN A 195 5.66 22.56 13.86
C GLN A 195 6.99 22.83 13.12
N ILE A 196 7.31 22.08 12.06
CA ILE A 196 8.42 22.38 11.16
C ILE A 196 7.87 23.27 10.06
N ASP A 197 8.25 24.54 10.15
CA ASP A 197 7.78 25.58 9.25
C ASP A 197 8.62 25.62 7.96
N THR A 198 9.84 25.05 7.98
CA THR A 198 10.76 25.06 6.84
C THR A 198 11.64 23.81 6.80
N VAL A 199 11.82 23.27 5.60
CA VAL A 199 12.80 22.25 5.30
C VAL A 199 13.82 22.77 4.30
N GLU A 200 15.11 22.59 4.59
CA GLU A 200 16.21 22.85 3.67
C GLU A 200 16.89 21.54 3.26
N VAL A 201 17.09 21.36 1.97
CA VAL A 201 17.88 20.27 1.40
C VAL A 201 19.19 20.85 0.89
N ARG A 202 20.29 20.24 1.32
CA ARG A 202 21.64 20.55 0.87
C ARG A 202 22.24 19.34 0.16
N SER A 203 22.86 19.61 -0.98
CA SER A 203 23.66 18.66 -1.74
C SER A 203 24.96 19.35 -2.18
N TRP A 204 25.99 18.55 -2.44
CA TRP A 204 27.21 19.03 -3.06
C TRP A 204 27.26 18.53 -4.50
N ASP A 205 27.42 19.44 -5.44
CA ASP A 205 27.65 19.11 -6.84
C ASP A 205 29.16 18.83 -7.02
N GLU A 206 29.52 17.57 -7.18
CA GLU A 206 30.93 17.18 -7.36
C GLU A 206 31.51 17.69 -8.70
N GLN A 207 30.68 17.79 -9.73
CA GLN A 207 31.08 18.21 -11.08
C GLN A 207 31.36 19.71 -11.12
N ASN A 208 30.45 20.52 -10.57
CA ASN A 208 30.54 21.98 -10.54
C ASN A 208 31.27 22.51 -9.30
N LYS A 209 31.60 21.65 -8.33
CA LYS A 209 32.24 21.98 -7.04
C LYS A 209 31.51 23.09 -6.29
N SER A 210 30.19 23.01 -6.25
CA SER A 210 29.32 24.02 -5.66
C SER A 210 28.25 23.39 -4.76
N GLU A 211 27.74 24.17 -3.81
CA GLU A 211 26.64 23.73 -2.95
C GLU A 211 25.31 23.94 -3.68
N ILE A 212 24.49 22.89 -3.75
CA ILE A 212 23.09 22.97 -4.15
C ILE A 212 22.26 23.10 -2.88
N VAL A 213 21.56 24.23 -2.75
CA VAL A 213 20.65 24.48 -1.63
C VAL A 213 19.27 24.81 -2.15
N ALA A 214 18.27 24.10 -1.63
CA ALA A 214 16.88 24.41 -1.84
C ALA A 214 16.12 24.38 -0.51
N THR A 215 15.08 25.19 -0.43
CA THR A 215 14.28 25.36 0.78
C THR A 215 12.81 25.32 0.39
N ALA A 216 12.02 24.61 1.19
CA ALA A 216 10.56 24.58 1.10
C ALA A 216 9.97 25.03 2.44
N GLY A 217 8.84 25.75 2.39
CA GLY A 217 8.10 26.20 3.57
C GLY A 217 8.07 27.71 3.74
N SER A 218 7.73 28.16 4.94
CA SER A 218 7.53 29.57 5.27
C SER A 218 8.85 30.32 5.42
N THR A 219 8.99 31.47 4.76
CA THR A 219 10.18 32.33 4.89
C THR A 219 10.40 32.85 6.31
N ASN A 220 9.35 32.89 7.15
CA ASN A 220 9.37 33.36 8.53
C ASN A 220 9.12 32.20 9.52
N ALA A 221 9.88 31.12 9.36
CA ALA A 221 9.81 29.91 10.16
C ALA A 221 10.49 30.06 11.53
N ASN A 222 9.84 29.57 12.59
CA ASN A 222 10.47 29.41 13.90
C ASN A 222 11.31 28.14 13.97
N TYR A 223 10.95 27.11 13.18
CA TYR A 223 11.62 25.83 13.16
C TYR A 223 12.03 25.41 11.75
N LYS A 224 13.31 25.07 11.60
CA LYS A 224 13.93 24.67 10.33
C LYS A 224 14.66 23.35 10.49
N GLU A 225 14.36 22.39 9.62
CA GLU A 225 15.06 21.11 9.53
C GLU A 225 15.96 21.08 8.29
N VAL A 226 17.17 20.52 8.41
CA VAL A 226 18.16 20.47 7.30
C VAL A 226 18.50 19.03 6.96
N PHE A 227 18.18 18.62 5.73
CA PHE A 227 18.51 17.31 5.20
C PHE A 227 19.70 17.39 4.24
N ARG A 228 20.58 16.38 4.31
CA ARG A 228 21.66 16.17 3.35
C ARG A 228 21.29 14.99 2.46
N VAL A 229 20.70 15.30 1.32
CA VAL A 229 20.27 14.32 0.32
C VAL A 229 20.95 14.68 -0.98
N GLN A 230 21.53 13.69 -1.66
CA GLN A 230 22.15 13.93 -2.96
C GLN A 230 21.08 14.39 -3.95
N ALA A 231 21.28 15.59 -4.49
CA ALA A 231 20.51 16.18 -5.56
C ALA A 231 21.46 16.68 -6.64
N MET A 232 21.08 16.47 -7.90
CA MET A 232 21.82 16.89 -9.09
C MET A 232 21.34 18.25 -9.62
N SER A 233 20.25 18.79 -9.08
CA SER A 233 19.77 20.13 -9.43
C SER A 233 19.05 20.80 -8.27
N ARG A 234 18.92 22.12 -8.36
CA ARG A 234 18.15 22.91 -7.38
C ARG A 234 16.66 22.55 -7.40
N ASP A 235 16.10 22.26 -8.58
CA ASP A 235 14.69 21.91 -8.71
C ASP A 235 14.38 20.56 -8.06
N GLU A 236 15.31 19.60 -8.18
CA GLU A 236 15.19 18.34 -7.48
C GLU A 236 15.35 18.51 -5.96
N ALA A 237 16.36 19.26 -5.51
CA ALA A 237 16.51 19.56 -4.09
C ALA A 237 15.25 20.24 -3.52
N LYS A 238 14.59 21.10 -4.31
CA LYS A 238 13.32 21.73 -3.95
C LYS A 238 12.19 20.70 -3.82
N ARG A 239 12.06 19.77 -4.78
CA ARG A 239 11.07 18.67 -4.72
C ARG A 239 11.27 17.78 -3.48
N VAL A 240 12.52 17.44 -3.15
CA VAL A 240 12.84 16.67 -1.94
C VAL A 240 12.50 17.49 -0.69
N ALA A 241 12.81 18.79 -0.68
CA ALA A 241 12.47 19.67 0.44
C ALA A 241 10.95 19.76 0.65
N GLU A 242 10.17 19.93 -0.43
CA GLU A 242 8.70 19.94 -0.40
C GLU A 242 8.15 18.59 0.10
N THR A 243 8.69 17.47 -0.39
CA THR A 243 8.32 16.13 0.07
C THR A 243 8.55 15.96 1.57
N LYS A 244 9.72 16.35 2.07
CA LYS A 244 10.05 16.25 3.49
C LYS A 244 9.20 17.21 4.31
N LEU A 245 8.96 18.42 3.82
CA LEU A 245 8.09 19.40 4.46
C LEU A 245 6.66 18.87 4.61
N ASN A 246 6.06 18.32 3.55
CA ASN A 246 4.71 17.75 3.59
C ASN A 246 4.58 16.61 4.63
N ARG A 247 5.68 15.92 4.97
CA ARG A 247 5.68 14.93 6.06
C ARG A 247 5.47 15.58 7.44
N PHE A 248 5.82 16.85 7.59
CA PHE A 248 5.80 17.59 8.85
C PHE A 248 4.68 18.63 8.94
N SER A 249 4.27 19.22 7.81
CA SER A 249 3.39 20.40 7.82
C SER A 249 1.90 20.11 7.96
N ASP A 250 1.48 18.85 7.92
CA ASP A 250 0.05 18.52 7.96
C ASP A 250 -0.39 18.03 9.34
N GLY A 251 -1.37 18.75 9.92
CA GLY A 251 -2.24 18.19 10.94
C GLY A 251 -3.13 17.17 10.26
N VAL A 252 -2.72 15.90 10.30
CA VAL A 252 -3.42 14.83 9.57
C VAL A 252 -4.51 14.27 10.45
N ILE A 253 -5.77 14.30 9.96
CA ILE A 253 -6.77 13.39 10.50
C ILE A 253 -6.44 12.00 10.00
N THR A 254 -6.17 11.11 10.95
CA THR A 254 -6.16 9.67 10.70
C THR A 254 -7.40 9.06 11.30
N GLY A 255 -7.93 8.02 10.67
CA GLY A 255 -9.10 7.33 11.18
C GLY A 255 -9.10 5.85 10.91
N HIS A 256 -9.94 5.14 11.65
CA HIS A 256 -10.24 3.73 11.50
C HIS A 256 -11.75 3.57 11.51
N GLY A 257 -12.31 2.83 10.55
CA GLY A 257 -13.73 2.57 10.51
C GLY A 257 -14.09 1.14 10.11
N GLU A 258 -15.36 0.80 10.32
CA GLU A 258 -15.98 -0.43 9.83
C GLU A 258 -17.26 -0.11 9.06
N ALA A 259 -17.38 -0.70 7.88
CA ALA A 259 -18.52 -0.54 6.99
C ALA A 259 -19.09 -1.90 6.56
N ASP A 260 -20.25 -1.84 5.93
CA ASP A 260 -20.74 -2.95 5.12
C ASP A 260 -19.67 -3.38 4.10
N GLY A 261 -19.70 -4.66 3.74
CA GLY A 261 -18.66 -5.25 2.93
C GLY A 261 -18.63 -4.68 1.50
N THR A 262 -17.83 -3.66 1.26
CA THR A 262 -17.71 -3.02 -0.06
C THR A 262 -16.36 -3.41 -0.68
N PRO A 263 -16.31 -4.31 -1.69
CA PRO A 263 -15.07 -4.76 -2.33
C PRO A 263 -14.24 -3.66 -3.01
N GLU A 264 -14.85 -2.51 -3.31
CA GLU A 264 -14.22 -1.37 -3.97
C GLU A 264 -13.30 -0.59 -3.02
N ILE A 265 -13.58 -0.64 -1.70
CA ILE A 265 -12.76 0.01 -0.66
C ILE A 265 -11.44 -0.75 -0.51
N ARG A 266 -10.33 -0.12 -0.90
CA ARG A 266 -8.99 -0.73 -0.95
C ARG A 266 -7.91 0.26 -0.59
N ALA A 267 -6.77 -0.24 -0.14
CA ALA A 267 -5.57 0.60 -0.01
C ALA A 267 -5.28 1.31 -1.35
N GLY A 268 -5.10 2.63 -1.32
CA GLY A 268 -4.89 3.45 -2.50
C GLY A 268 -6.14 4.09 -3.10
N SER A 269 -7.33 3.73 -2.62
CA SER A 269 -8.61 4.35 -3.03
C SER A 269 -9.01 5.52 -2.14
N VAL A 270 -9.93 6.36 -2.62
CA VAL A 270 -10.59 7.42 -1.82
C VAL A 270 -12.00 6.99 -1.48
N ILE A 271 -12.43 7.26 -0.25
CA ILE A 271 -13.82 7.10 0.19
C ILE A 271 -14.35 8.41 0.75
N ARG A 272 -15.65 8.64 0.60
CA ARG A 272 -16.36 9.77 1.19
C ARG A 272 -17.03 9.33 2.47
N LEU A 273 -16.77 9.99 3.59
CA LEU A 273 -17.45 9.75 4.86
C LEU A 273 -18.42 10.89 5.16
N GLU A 274 -19.66 10.55 5.50
CA GLU A 274 -20.74 11.51 5.75
C GLU A 274 -21.38 11.31 7.13
N GLU A 275 -22.13 12.32 7.58
CA GLU A 275 -22.84 12.33 8.88
C GLU A 275 -21.94 12.17 10.13
N LEU A 276 -20.66 12.55 10.04
CA LEU A 276 -19.70 12.59 11.15
C LEU A 276 -19.53 14.01 11.74
N GLY A 277 -20.34 14.95 11.27
CA GLY A 277 -20.24 16.38 11.59
C GLY A 277 -19.20 17.10 10.73
N GLY A 278 -19.27 18.43 10.71
CA GLY A 278 -18.56 19.25 9.72
C GLY A 278 -17.02 19.21 9.75
N ARG A 279 -16.40 18.65 10.79
CA ARG A 279 -14.93 18.49 10.84
C ARG A 279 -14.45 17.14 10.27
N PHE A 280 -15.28 16.11 10.37
CA PHE A 280 -14.89 14.73 10.05
C PHE A 280 -15.60 14.18 8.82
N SER A 281 -16.70 14.79 8.37
CA SER A 281 -17.30 14.51 7.06
C SER A 281 -16.43 15.08 5.94
N ALA A 282 -15.67 14.22 5.28
CA ALA A 282 -14.65 14.58 4.29
C ALA A 282 -14.31 13.40 3.37
N ASP A 283 -13.39 13.66 2.43
CA ASP A 283 -12.78 12.63 1.59
C ASP A 283 -11.53 12.08 2.29
N TYR A 284 -11.43 10.77 2.29
CA TYR A 284 -10.40 10.03 3.00
C TYR A 284 -9.69 9.07 2.06
N TYR A 285 -8.37 9.13 2.07
CA TYR A 285 -7.51 8.19 1.37
C TYR A 285 -7.30 6.95 2.23
N VAL A 286 -7.67 5.80 1.69
CA VAL A 286 -7.57 4.51 2.38
C VAL A 286 -6.13 4.02 2.36
N THR A 287 -5.53 3.88 3.53
CA THR A 287 -4.16 3.37 3.71
C THR A 287 -4.13 1.87 3.92
N GLU A 288 -5.22 1.32 4.46
CA GLU A 288 -5.40 -0.11 4.67
C GLU A 288 -6.89 -0.47 4.56
N ALA A 289 -7.17 -1.65 3.97
CA ALA A 289 -8.51 -2.21 3.92
C ALA A 289 -8.46 -3.70 4.28
N THR A 290 -9.30 -4.11 5.22
CA THR A 290 -9.46 -5.49 5.66
C THR A 290 -10.88 -5.96 5.40
N HIS A 291 -11.02 -6.93 4.52
CA HIS A 291 -12.28 -7.57 4.17
C HIS A 291 -12.43 -8.89 4.95
N ARG A 292 -13.53 -9.03 5.68
CA ARG A 292 -13.83 -10.24 6.47
C ARG A 292 -15.19 -10.79 6.09
N MET A 293 -15.22 -12.07 5.75
CA MET A 293 -16.44 -12.83 5.48
C MET A 293 -16.55 -13.96 6.49
N GLY A 294 -17.61 -13.93 7.31
CA GLY A 294 -17.89 -14.92 8.35
C GLY A 294 -19.38 -15.09 8.62
N SER A 295 -19.73 -15.63 9.77
CA SER A 295 -21.13 -15.86 10.18
C SER A 295 -21.95 -14.58 10.32
N ALA A 296 -21.30 -13.46 10.65
CA ALA A 296 -21.93 -12.14 10.75
C ALA A 296 -22.10 -11.43 9.39
N GLY A 297 -21.80 -12.11 8.27
CA GLY A 297 -21.82 -11.51 6.95
C GLY A 297 -20.48 -10.88 6.57
N TYR A 298 -20.52 -9.96 5.61
CA TYR A 298 -19.36 -9.34 4.98
C TYR A 298 -19.15 -7.93 5.56
N ARG A 299 -17.97 -7.70 6.10
CA ARG A 299 -17.53 -6.42 6.66
C ARG A 299 -16.22 -5.98 6.01
N THR A 300 -16.09 -4.67 5.82
CA THR A 300 -14.83 -4.02 5.44
C THR A 300 -14.43 -3.08 6.55
N SER A 301 -13.33 -3.39 7.25
CA SER A 301 -12.67 -2.44 8.13
C SER A 301 -11.58 -1.71 7.36
N PHE A 302 -11.34 -0.44 7.64
CA PHE A 302 -10.33 0.35 6.93
C PHE A 302 -9.57 1.29 7.87
N GLU A 303 -8.38 1.68 7.45
CA GLU A 303 -7.63 2.80 8.00
C GLU A 303 -7.50 3.87 6.92
N VAL A 304 -7.59 5.13 7.33
CA VAL A 304 -7.65 6.28 6.43
C VAL A 304 -6.83 7.46 6.93
N THR A 305 -6.48 8.31 5.97
CA THR A 305 -5.97 9.65 6.20
C THR A 305 -6.84 10.65 5.43
N GLU A 306 -7.18 11.79 6.03
CA GLU A 306 -7.89 12.87 5.33
C GLU A 306 -7.07 13.31 4.11
N VAL A 307 -7.76 13.48 2.99
CA VAL A 307 -7.17 14.11 1.81
C VAL A 307 -7.24 15.62 2.07
N SER A 308 -6.08 16.22 2.36
CA SER A 308 -5.98 17.67 2.50
C SER A 308 -6.50 18.33 1.23
N SER A 309 -7.53 19.17 1.37
CA SER A 309 -8.06 20.01 0.28
C SER A 309 -7.26 21.29 0.11
#